data_AF-A0A165YJN1-F1
#
_entry.id   AF-A0A165YJN1-F1
#
_cell.length_a   1.000
_cell.length_b   1.000
_cell.length_c   1.000
_cell.angle_alpha   90.00
_cell.angle_beta   90.00
_cell.angle_gamma   90.00
#
_symmetry.space_group_name_H-M   'P 1'
#
loop_
_entity.id
_entity.type
_entity.pdbx_description
1 polymer ?
#
loop_
_entity_poly.entity_id
_entity_poly.type
_entity_poly.pdbx_seq_one_letter_code
_entity_poly.pdbx_strand_id
1 'polypeptide(L)'
;MKHLRKQWRPAILISLCLLNIGLVARTYRSYHGTRAKISYSYIGNDYPMTLPIKIDPVEMSFYHSVQYTPSHPDSGTHFDSLVPRSGGFIRLGPDWRAFSVAMFHELHCLFAINRALHDPESTYLRGHFTHCTNYLRQLFLCSADHTLEPGDFMSNNLSDHSNIFFNRQCRDWSAIYDFSETNIDEFRAFRTLNYSSASSHAS
;
A
#
# COMPACT_ATOMS: atom_id res chain seq x y z
N MET A 1 46.49 20.08 47.04
CA MET A 1 46.31 19.23 45.83
C MET A 1 44.85 18.90 45.45
N LYS A 2 43.86 18.95 46.36
CA LYS A 2 42.43 18.67 46.01
C LYS A 2 41.70 19.79 45.24
N HIS A 3 42.14 21.05 45.39
CA HIS A 3 41.50 22.20 44.73
C HIS A 3 41.77 22.29 43.22
N LEU A 4 42.95 21.87 42.76
CA LEU A 4 43.31 21.91 41.34
C LEU A 4 42.47 20.95 40.49
N ARG A 5 42.13 19.74 40.98
CA ARG A 5 41.29 18.76 40.23
C ARG A 5 39.85 19.23 39.99
N LYS A 6 39.32 20.18 40.77
CA LYS A 6 37.93 20.65 40.67
C LYS A 6 37.73 21.64 39.51
N GLN A 7 38.79 22.37 39.14
CA GLN A 7 38.73 23.46 38.15
C GLN A 7 38.75 22.95 36.69
N TRP A 8 39.35 21.78 36.43
CA TRP A 8 39.44 21.19 35.08
C TRP A 8 38.25 20.31 34.71
N ARG A 9 37.50 19.81 35.70
CA ARG A 9 36.30 18.98 35.50
C ARG A 9 35.23 19.62 34.59
N PRO A 10 34.81 20.88 34.79
CA PRO A 10 33.83 21.50 33.89
C PRO A 10 34.38 21.69 32.48
N ALA A 11 35.66 22.04 32.33
CA ALA A 11 36.30 22.20 31.02
C ALA A 11 36.36 20.88 30.23
N ILE A 12 36.68 19.76 30.90
CA ILE A 12 36.70 18.43 30.29
C ILE A 12 35.28 18.01 29.85
N LEU A 13 34.26 18.23 30.69
CA LEU A 13 32.88 17.91 30.35
C LEU A 13 32.35 18.74 29.16
N ILE A 14 32.64 20.04 29.14
CA ILE A 14 32.27 20.91 28.01
C ILE A 14 32.96 20.45 26.73
N SER A 15 34.25 20.10 26.79
CA SER A 15 34.99 19.60 25.63
C SER A 15 34.41 18.28 25.10
N LEU A 16 34.05 17.34 25.97
CA LEU A 16 33.39 16.09 25.59
C LEU A 16 32.00 16.32 24.98
N CYS A 17 31.21 17.24 25.53
CA CYS A 17 29.90 17.61 24.95
C CYS A 17 30.04 18.24 23.56
N LEU A 18 30.99 19.15 23.37
CA LEU A 18 31.26 19.77 22.07
C LEU A 18 31.77 18.75 21.05
N LEU A 19 32.63 17.83 21.48
CA LEU A 19 33.09 16.71 20.65
C LEU A 19 31.91 15.82 20.24
N ASN A 20 31.01 15.49 21.18
CA ASN A 20 29.84 14.66 20.92
C ASN A 20 28.86 15.36 19.96
N ILE A 21 28.56 16.64 20.18
CA ILE A 21 27.75 17.47 19.28
C ILE A 21 28.38 17.53 17.88
N GLY A 22 29.71 17.73 17.81
CA GLY A 22 30.44 17.74 16.54
C GLY A 22 30.36 16.40 15.80
N LEU A 23 30.47 15.28 16.54
CA LEU A 23 30.34 13.93 16.01
C LEU A 23 28.93 13.68 15.49
N VAL A 24 27.90 13.99 16.30
CA VAL A 24 26.47 13.88 15.94
C VAL A 24 26.14 14.75 14.73
N ALA A 25 26.62 15.99 14.69
CA ALA A 25 26.39 16.87 13.54
C ALA A 25 27.10 16.35 12.29
N ARG A 26 28.28 15.73 12.41
CA ARG A 26 28.99 15.11 11.29
C ARG A 26 28.28 13.85 10.79
N THR A 27 27.82 12.97 11.68
CA THR A 27 27.05 11.78 11.29
C THR A 27 25.70 12.16 10.72
N TYR A 28 25.02 13.17 11.28
CA TYR A 28 23.76 13.70 10.76
C TYR A 28 23.94 14.29 9.36
N ARG A 29 24.96 15.13 9.14
CA ARG A 29 25.28 15.65 7.81
C ARG A 29 25.69 14.57 6.82
N SER A 30 26.43 13.55 7.26
CA SER A 30 26.79 12.41 6.40
C SER A 30 25.55 11.60 6.02
N TYR A 31 24.65 11.35 6.97
CA TYR A 31 23.42 10.58 6.78
C TYR A 31 22.41 11.32 5.88
N HIS A 32 22.27 12.64 6.06
CA HIS A 32 21.36 13.46 5.25
C HIS A 32 21.97 13.97 3.93
N GLY A 33 23.29 14.15 3.87
CA GLY A 33 24.01 14.65 2.70
C GLY A 33 24.25 13.59 1.61
N THR A 34 24.12 12.30 1.92
CA THR A 34 24.38 11.20 0.96
C THR A 34 23.12 10.51 0.43
N ARG A 35 21.92 10.91 0.87
CA ARG A 35 20.68 10.35 0.31
C ARG A 35 20.34 11.04 -1.01
N ALA A 36 21.12 10.74 -2.05
CA ALA A 36 20.73 11.05 -3.41
C ALA A 36 19.30 10.51 -3.62
N LYS A 37 18.36 11.40 -3.96
CA LYS A 37 16.98 11.01 -4.26
C LYS A 37 17.04 10.14 -5.51
N ILE A 38 16.86 8.83 -5.34
CA ILE A 38 16.88 7.88 -6.46
C ILE A 38 15.80 8.34 -7.46
N SER A 39 16.23 8.61 -8.69
CA SER A 39 15.35 9.01 -9.78
C SER A 39 15.21 7.83 -10.75
N TYR A 40 13.99 7.57 -11.17
CA TYR A 40 13.65 6.48 -12.10
C TYR A 40 13.21 7.08 -13.44
N SER A 41 13.58 6.42 -14.55
CA SER A 41 13.11 6.80 -15.90
C SER A 41 11.68 6.31 -16.18
N TYR A 42 11.21 5.27 -15.47
CA TYR A 42 9.97 4.55 -15.72
C TYR A 42 9.93 3.81 -17.07
N ILE A 43 11.08 3.61 -17.71
CA ILE A 43 11.24 2.87 -18.96
C ILE A 43 11.69 1.43 -18.65
N GLY A 44 11.06 0.45 -19.30
CA GLY A 44 11.40 -0.96 -19.09
C GLY A 44 11.23 -1.36 -17.62
N ASN A 45 12.33 -1.79 -16.98
CA ASN A 45 12.38 -2.22 -15.59
C ASN A 45 12.90 -1.15 -14.62
N ASP A 46 13.14 0.08 -15.09
CA ASP A 46 13.66 1.17 -14.26
C ASP A 46 12.50 1.95 -13.59
N TYR A 47 11.88 1.34 -12.59
CA TYR A 47 10.79 1.91 -11.80
C TYR A 47 10.82 1.33 -10.37
N PRO A 48 10.25 2.04 -9.37
CA PRO A 48 10.19 1.51 -8.02
C PRO A 48 9.15 0.38 -7.93
N MET A 49 9.48 -0.68 -7.19
CA MET A 49 8.56 -1.81 -6.96
C MET A 49 7.34 -1.44 -6.10
N THR A 50 7.40 -0.32 -5.38
CA THR A 50 6.33 0.18 -4.51
C THR A 50 5.99 1.61 -4.86
N LEU A 51 4.77 2.03 -4.54
CA LEU A 51 4.37 3.42 -4.64
C LEU A 51 5.28 4.32 -3.79
N PRO A 52 5.67 5.51 -4.29
CA PRO A 52 6.52 6.46 -3.56
C PRO A 52 5.72 7.29 -2.55
N ILE A 53 4.86 6.64 -1.76
CA ILE A 53 4.02 7.26 -0.72
C ILE A 53 4.33 6.65 0.65
N LYS A 54 4.11 7.45 1.69
CA LYS A 54 4.17 6.96 3.07
C LYS A 54 2.86 6.25 3.38
N ILE A 55 2.95 5.02 3.85
CA ILE A 55 1.80 4.24 4.33
C ILE A 55 1.99 4.01 5.82
N ASP A 56 1.11 4.62 6.61
CA ASP A 56 1.13 4.50 8.06
C ASP A 56 0.37 3.25 8.52
N PRO A 57 0.66 2.72 9.71
CA PRO A 57 -0.13 1.64 10.29
C PRO A 57 -1.50 2.17 10.74
N VAL A 58 -2.53 1.36 10.51
CA VAL A 58 -3.91 1.61 10.98
C VAL A 58 -4.43 0.36 11.67
N GLU A 59 -5.39 0.51 12.57
CA GLU A 59 -6.11 -0.63 13.13
C GLU A 59 -7.39 -0.90 12.34
N MET A 60 -7.65 -2.16 11.99
CA MET A 60 -8.89 -2.58 11.34
C MET A 60 -9.53 -3.74 12.10
N SER A 61 -10.83 -3.65 12.36
CA SER A 61 -11.62 -4.74 12.91
C SER A 61 -12.07 -5.69 11.81
N PHE A 62 -11.80 -6.97 12.00
CA PHE A 62 -12.26 -8.04 11.13
C PHE A 62 -13.63 -8.53 11.63
N TYR A 63 -14.57 -8.70 10.70
CA TYR A 63 -15.91 -9.20 10.98
C TYR A 63 -16.52 -9.84 9.74
N HIS A 64 -17.52 -10.70 9.94
CA HIS A 64 -18.27 -11.30 8.85
C HIS A 64 -19.22 -10.28 8.22
N SER A 65 -19.00 -9.98 6.94
CA SER A 65 -19.87 -9.08 6.18
C SER A 65 -20.82 -9.86 5.27
N VAL A 66 -22.12 -9.67 5.47
CA VAL A 66 -23.17 -10.25 4.62
C VAL A 66 -23.20 -9.62 3.21
N GLN A 67 -22.68 -8.39 3.07
CA GLN A 67 -22.73 -7.59 1.84
C GLN A 67 -21.85 -8.16 0.73
N TYR A 68 -20.73 -8.81 1.08
CA TYR A 68 -19.78 -9.39 0.13
C TYR A 68 -20.03 -10.87 -0.16
N THR A 69 -21.16 -11.42 0.30
CA THR A 69 -21.52 -12.82 0.02
C THR A 69 -22.01 -12.98 -1.43
N PRO A 70 -21.68 -14.09 -2.13
CA PRO A 70 -22.13 -14.31 -3.51
C PRO A 70 -23.66 -14.33 -3.70
N SER A 71 -24.41 -14.59 -2.62
CA SER A 71 -25.86 -14.63 -2.60
C SER A 71 -26.52 -13.27 -2.39
N HIS A 72 -25.77 -12.24 -1.98
CA HIS A 72 -26.34 -10.92 -1.71
C HIS A 72 -26.69 -10.21 -3.03
N PRO A 73 -27.92 -9.67 -3.21
CA PRO A 73 -28.35 -9.05 -4.46
C PRO A 73 -27.42 -7.93 -4.95
N ASP A 74 -26.93 -7.11 -4.02
CA ASP A 74 -26.05 -5.98 -4.32
C ASP A 74 -24.56 -6.29 -4.18
N SER A 75 -24.17 -7.57 -4.09
CA SER A 75 -22.76 -7.95 -3.90
C SER A 75 -21.86 -7.35 -4.97
N GLY A 76 -22.30 -7.37 -6.22
CA GLY A 76 -21.58 -6.74 -7.34
C GLY A 76 -21.32 -5.25 -7.11
N THR A 77 -22.34 -4.50 -6.70
CA THR A 77 -22.22 -3.05 -6.39
C THR A 77 -21.23 -2.79 -5.25
N HIS A 78 -21.23 -3.64 -4.22
CA HIS A 78 -20.26 -3.53 -3.13
C HIS A 78 -18.83 -3.76 -3.60
N PHE A 79 -18.58 -4.77 -4.44
CA PHE A 79 -17.26 -4.99 -5.02
C PHE A 79 -16.84 -3.87 -5.98
N ASP A 80 -17.76 -3.36 -6.80
CA ASP A 80 -17.49 -2.24 -7.71
C ASP A 80 -17.10 -0.97 -6.93
N SER A 81 -17.64 -0.77 -5.72
CA SER A 81 -17.27 0.37 -4.85
C SER A 81 -15.83 0.32 -4.34
N LEU A 82 -15.18 -0.85 -4.37
CA LEU A 82 -13.78 -1.04 -3.99
C LEU A 82 -12.80 -0.65 -5.11
N VAL A 83 -13.30 -0.38 -6.32
CA VAL A 83 -12.46 -0.01 -7.45
C VAL A 83 -12.39 1.53 -7.52
N PRO A 84 -11.19 2.14 -7.45
CA PRO A 84 -11.06 3.59 -7.59
C PRO A 84 -11.47 4.04 -9.00
N ARG A 85 -11.71 5.34 -9.20
CA ARG A 85 -12.12 5.88 -10.52
C ARG A 85 -11.09 5.65 -11.63
N SER A 86 -9.87 5.30 -11.24
CA SER A 86 -8.78 4.94 -12.13
C SER A 86 -8.82 3.49 -12.64
N GLY A 87 -9.76 2.66 -12.15
CA GLY A 87 -9.82 1.23 -12.45
C GLY A 87 -8.70 0.42 -11.80
N GLY A 88 -8.04 0.98 -10.77
CA GLY A 88 -6.89 0.38 -10.10
C GLY A 88 -5.54 0.68 -10.76
N PHE A 89 -5.53 1.57 -11.77
CA PHE A 89 -4.32 1.99 -12.46
C PHE A 89 -3.83 3.35 -11.98
N ILE A 90 -2.53 3.54 -11.97
CA ILE A 90 -1.86 4.82 -11.71
C ILE A 90 -0.98 5.18 -12.89
N ARG A 91 -0.56 6.45 -12.96
CA ARG A 91 0.22 7.04 -14.03
C ARG A 91 1.47 7.66 -13.43
N LEU A 92 2.63 7.07 -13.71
CA LEU A 92 3.90 7.48 -13.12
C LEU A 92 4.94 7.82 -14.18
N GLY A 93 5.90 8.64 -13.77
CA GLY A 93 7.02 9.06 -14.60
C GLY A 93 6.68 10.17 -15.60
N PRO A 94 7.70 10.68 -16.32
CA PRO A 94 7.53 11.79 -17.26
C PRO A 94 6.51 11.50 -18.38
N ASP A 95 6.43 10.24 -18.80
CA ASP A 95 5.55 9.79 -19.89
C ASP A 95 4.19 9.25 -19.40
N TRP A 96 3.84 9.44 -18.12
CA TRP A 96 2.58 8.97 -17.53
C TRP A 96 2.29 7.48 -17.79
N ARG A 97 3.31 6.64 -17.63
CA ARG A 97 3.20 5.19 -17.82
C ARG A 97 2.17 4.60 -16.86
N ALA A 98 1.32 3.73 -17.38
CA ALA A 98 0.33 3.01 -16.59
C ALA A 98 0.98 1.90 -15.74
N PHE A 99 0.60 1.82 -14.47
CA PHE A 99 0.89 0.70 -13.59
C PHE A 99 -0.39 0.26 -12.88
N SER A 100 -0.54 -1.04 -12.64
CA SER A 100 -1.60 -1.56 -11.78
C SER A 100 -1.10 -1.61 -10.34
N VAL A 101 -1.90 -1.14 -9.39
CA VAL A 101 -1.56 -1.25 -7.96
C VAL A 101 -1.98 -2.62 -7.46
N ALA A 102 -1.05 -3.32 -6.79
CA ALA A 102 -1.26 -4.69 -6.31
C ALA A 102 -2.54 -4.83 -5.46
N MET A 103 -2.79 -3.92 -4.51
CA MET A 103 -4.00 -3.94 -3.67
C MET A 103 -5.30 -3.94 -4.50
N PHE A 104 -5.39 -3.10 -5.54
CA PHE A 104 -6.59 -3.07 -6.39
C PHE A 104 -6.71 -4.34 -7.25
N HIS A 105 -5.58 -4.91 -7.68
CA HIS A 105 -5.57 -6.21 -8.38
C HIS A 105 -6.04 -7.36 -7.47
N GLU A 106 -5.67 -7.33 -6.19
CA GLU A 106 -6.11 -8.30 -5.17
C GLU A 106 -7.62 -8.22 -4.95
N LEU A 107 -8.17 -7.01 -4.82
CA LEU A 107 -9.62 -6.77 -4.71
C LEU A 107 -10.37 -7.21 -5.97
N HIS A 108 -9.80 -6.93 -7.16
CA HIS A 108 -10.33 -7.45 -8.43
C HIS A 108 -10.36 -8.98 -8.48
N CYS A 109 -9.29 -9.63 -8.00
CA CYS A 109 -9.22 -11.10 -7.91
C CYS A 109 -10.30 -11.65 -6.98
N LEU A 110 -10.52 -11.03 -5.81
CA LEU A 110 -11.59 -11.41 -4.89
C LEU A 110 -12.97 -11.29 -5.54
N PHE A 111 -13.22 -10.22 -6.30
CA PHE A 111 -14.49 -10.07 -7.02
C PHE A 111 -14.66 -11.14 -8.11
N ALA A 112 -13.60 -11.43 -8.89
CA ALA A 112 -13.64 -12.47 -9.91
C ALA A 112 -13.94 -13.85 -9.32
N ILE A 113 -13.36 -14.18 -8.17
CA ILE A 113 -13.66 -15.40 -7.41
C ILE A 113 -15.12 -15.41 -6.97
N ASN A 114 -15.62 -14.31 -6.39
CA ASN A 114 -17.02 -14.20 -5.98
C ASN A 114 -17.99 -14.45 -7.16
N ARG A 115 -17.72 -13.84 -8.33
CA ARG A 115 -18.53 -14.06 -9.53
C ARG A 115 -18.46 -15.48 -10.06
N ALA A 116 -17.29 -16.12 -10.01
CA ALA A 116 -17.12 -17.51 -10.45
C ALA A 116 -17.92 -18.50 -9.57
N LEU A 117 -18.19 -18.16 -8.30
CA LEU A 117 -19.08 -18.95 -7.45
C LEU A 117 -20.55 -18.82 -7.84
N HIS A 118 -20.95 -17.69 -8.42
CA HIS A 118 -22.32 -17.44 -8.88
C HIS A 118 -22.58 -18.01 -10.29
N ASP A 119 -21.58 -17.95 -11.17
CA ASP A 119 -21.64 -18.47 -12.54
C ASP A 119 -20.48 -19.44 -12.82
N PRO A 120 -20.58 -20.70 -12.33
CA PRO A 120 -19.51 -21.68 -12.44
C PRO A 120 -19.31 -22.20 -13.88
N GLU A 121 -20.31 -22.04 -14.75
CA GLU A 121 -20.25 -22.51 -16.14
C GLU A 121 -19.49 -21.55 -17.07
N SER A 122 -19.29 -20.29 -16.66
CA SER A 122 -18.49 -19.33 -17.41
C SER A 122 -17.01 -19.75 -17.51
N THR A 123 -16.58 -20.07 -18.72
CA THR A 123 -15.19 -20.42 -19.03
C THR A 123 -14.23 -19.26 -18.76
N TYR A 124 -14.68 -18.02 -19.01
CA TYR A 124 -13.94 -16.79 -18.71
C TYR A 124 -13.68 -16.65 -17.20
N LEU A 125 -14.72 -16.83 -16.38
CA LEU A 125 -14.61 -16.75 -14.92
C LEU A 125 -13.81 -17.90 -14.35
N ARG A 126 -13.87 -19.09 -14.95
CA ARG A 126 -13.04 -20.26 -14.55
C ARG A 126 -11.55 -20.02 -14.76
N GLY A 127 -11.19 -19.40 -15.88
CA GLY A 127 -9.82 -18.95 -16.14
C GLY A 127 -9.33 -17.95 -15.09
N HIS A 128 -10.17 -16.94 -14.79
CA HIS A 128 -9.87 -15.97 -13.73
C HIS A 128 -9.76 -16.65 -12.36
N PHE A 129 -10.70 -17.51 -11.97
CA PHE A 129 -10.64 -18.22 -10.70
C PHE A 129 -9.31 -18.96 -10.50
N THR A 130 -8.85 -19.71 -11.52
CA THR A 130 -7.59 -20.45 -11.47
C THR A 130 -6.38 -19.52 -11.34
N HIS A 131 -6.37 -18.41 -12.08
CA HIS A 131 -5.30 -17.41 -12.00
C HIS A 131 -5.29 -16.70 -10.65
N CYS A 132 -6.44 -16.17 -10.24
CA CYS A 132 -6.63 -15.37 -9.03
C CYS A 132 -6.30 -16.16 -7.77
N THR A 133 -6.75 -17.41 -7.67
CA THR A 133 -6.42 -18.27 -6.51
C THR A 133 -4.92 -18.56 -6.42
N ASN A 134 -4.25 -18.78 -7.56
CA ASN A 134 -2.80 -18.96 -7.60
C ASN A 134 -2.02 -17.68 -7.27
N TYR A 135 -2.52 -16.51 -7.68
CA TYR A 135 -1.94 -15.21 -7.35
C TYR A 135 -2.08 -14.92 -5.85
N LEU A 136 -3.29 -15.02 -5.29
CA LEU A 136 -3.57 -14.79 -3.87
C LEU A 136 -2.80 -15.77 -2.97
N ARG A 137 -2.66 -17.05 -3.37
CA ARG A 137 -1.80 -18.01 -2.66
C ARG A 137 -0.37 -17.50 -2.52
N GLN A 138 0.21 -17.01 -3.62
CA GLN A 138 1.59 -16.50 -3.61
C GLN A 138 1.72 -15.22 -2.79
N LEU A 139 0.72 -14.33 -2.88
CA LEU A 139 0.67 -13.12 -2.07
C LEU A 139 0.61 -13.44 -0.57
N PHE A 140 -0.26 -14.35 -0.16
CA PHE A 140 -0.40 -14.72 1.26
C PHE A 140 0.89 -15.38 1.80
N LEU A 141 1.52 -16.24 1.00
CA LEU A 141 2.83 -16.82 1.35
C LEU A 141 3.94 -15.77 1.42
N CYS A 142 3.89 -14.76 0.55
CA CYS A 142 4.84 -13.64 0.56
C CYS A 142 4.62 -12.74 1.79
N SER A 143 3.37 -12.49 2.17
CA SER A 143 3.01 -11.69 3.33
C SER A 143 3.31 -12.42 4.65
N ALA A 144 3.17 -13.74 4.67
CA ALA A 144 3.40 -14.61 5.83
C ALA A 144 2.80 -14.03 7.13
N ASP A 145 1.51 -13.65 7.08
CA ASP A 145 0.81 -13.16 8.25
C ASP A 145 0.75 -14.25 9.32
N HIS A 146 1.42 -14.02 10.45
CA HIS A 146 1.56 -14.97 11.55
C HIS A 146 0.64 -14.63 12.72
N THR A 147 -0.31 -13.70 12.53
CA THR A 147 -1.22 -13.30 13.59
C THR A 147 -2.23 -14.42 13.85
N LEU A 148 -2.40 -14.80 15.12
CA LEU A 148 -3.32 -15.88 15.48
C LEU A 148 -4.77 -15.45 15.24
N GLU A 149 -5.56 -16.32 14.64
CA GLU A 149 -7.01 -16.17 14.54
C GLU A 149 -7.62 -16.48 15.91
N PRO A 150 -8.52 -15.62 16.43
CA PRO A 150 -9.21 -15.90 17.68
C PRO A 150 -10.34 -16.92 17.46
N GLY A 151 -10.59 -17.75 18.46
CA GLY A 151 -11.67 -18.73 18.47
C GLY A 151 -11.30 -20.03 19.15
N ASP A 152 -12.32 -20.81 19.52
CA ASP A 152 -12.12 -22.18 20.02
C ASP A 152 -12.17 -23.17 18.86
N PHE A 153 -11.01 -23.46 18.26
CA PHE A 153 -10.89 -24.42 17.15
C PHE A 153 -11.03 -25.89 17.56
N MET A 154 -11.26 -26.17 18.85
CA MET A 154 -11.55 -27.53 19.35
C MET A 154 -13.04 -27.75 19.60
N SER A 155 -13.84 -26.69 19.52
CA SER A 155 -15.30 -26.74 19.61
C SER A 155 -15.90 -27.27 18.30
N ASN A 156 -16.93 -28.11 18.40
CA ASN A 156 -17.74 -28.54 17.24
C ASN A 156 -18.82 -27.51 16.87
N ASN A 157 -18.89 -26.39 17.59
CA ASN A 157 -19.88 -25.36 17.37
C ASN A 157 -19.35 -24.30 16.40
N LEU A 158 -19.69 -24.45 15.13
CA LEU A 158 -19.25 -23.55 14.06
C LEU A 158 -19.69 -22.08 14.28
N SER A 159 -20.74 -21.83 15.08
CA SER A 159 -21.20 -20.48 15.39
C SER A 159 -20.27 -19.70 16.33
N ASP A 160 -19.37 -20.39 17.04
CA ASP A 160 -18.36 -19.77 17.89
C ASP A 160 -17.26 -19.09 17.06
N HIS A 161 -17.11 -19.44 15.77
CA HIS A 161 -16.13 -18.82 14.87
C HIS A 161 -16.67 -17.57 14.15
N SER A 162 -17.99 -17.46 13.96
CA SER A 162 -18.60 -16.44 13.09
C SER A 162 -18.91 -15.10 13.79
N ASN A 163 -18.82 -15.04 15.12
CA ASN A 163 -19.20 -13.86 15.92
C ASN A 163 -17.99 -13.17 16.58
N ILE A 164 -16.76 -13.50 16.17
CA ILE A 164 -15.56 -12.95 16.79
C ILE A 164 -15.11 -11.72 16.03
N PHE A 165 -15.14 -10.58 16.73
CA PHE A 165 -14.53 -9.34 16.28
C PHE A 165 -13.12 -9.28 16.82
N PHE A 166 -12.15 -9.02 15.96
CA PHE A 166 -10.78 -8.79 16.41
C PHE A 166 -10.09 -7.75 15.55
N ASN A 167 -9.15 -7.06 16.19
CA ASN A 167 -8.43 -5.99 15.55
C ASN A 167 -7.10 -6.50 15.03
N ARG A 168 -6.73 -6.03 13.84
CA ARG A 168 -5.42 -6.25 13.22
C ARG A 168 -4.76 -4.90 13.01
N GLN A 169 -3.44 -4.86 13.18
CA GLN A 169 -2.65 -3.75 12.67
C GLN A 169 -2.41 -3.96 11.18
N CYS A 170 -2.99 -3.08 10.37
CA CYS A 170 -2.93 -3.08 8.92
C CYS A 170 -2.07 -1.92 8.42
N ARG A 171 -1.85 -1.91 7.10
CA ARG A 171 -1.36 -0.73 6.39
C ARG A 171 -2.55 0.13 5.99
N ASP A 172 -2.46 1.43 6.18
CA ASP A 172 -3.52 2.35 5.81
C ASP A 172 -3.76 2.35 4.30
N TRP A 173 -4.82 1.66 3.89
CA TRP A 173 -5.21 1.54 2.50
C TRP A 173 -5.82 2.83 1.95
N SER A 174 -6.35 3.71 2.82
CA SER A 174 -6.98 4.96 2.39
C SER A 174 -5.97 5.88 1.68
N ALA A 175 -4.72 5.89 2.15
CA ALA A 175 -3.63 6.60 1.49
C ALA A 175 -3.37 6.15 0.04
N ILE A 176 -3.64 4.88 -0.29
CA ILE A 176 -3.52 4.37 -1.67
C ILE A 176 -4.68 4.86 -2.53
N TYR A 177 -5.90 4.91 -1.98
CA TYR A 177 -7.05 5.52 -2.66
C TYR A 177 -6.82 7.00 -2.92
N ASP A 178 -6.44 7.77 -1.90
CA ASP A 178 -6.18 9.22 -2.01
C ASP A 178 -5.11 9.53 -3.05
N PHE A 179 -4.03 8.73 -3.06
CA PHE A 179 -2.98 8.84 -4.07
C PHE A 179 -3.51 8.54 -5.47
N SER A 180 -4.25 7.44 -5.63
CA SER A 180 -4.81 7.04 -6.93
C SER A 180 -5.77 8.08 -7.50
N GLU A 181 -6.60 8.68 -6.65
CA GLU A 181 -7.57 9.70 -7.05
C GLU A 181 -6.89 11.02 -7.46
N THR A 182 -5.90 11.47 -6.68
CA THR A 182 -5.10 12.64 -7.05
C THR A 182 -4.36 12.39 -8.37
N ASN A 183 -3.72 11.23 -8.49
CA ASN A 183 -2.91 10.88 -9.64
C ASN A 183 -3.72 10.79 -10.96
N ILE A 184 -4.94 10.25 -10.92
CA ILE A 184 -5.77 10.17 -12.12
C ILE A 184 -6.27 11.56 -12.54
N ASP A 185 -6.57 12.44 -11.59
CA ASP A 185 -7.01 13.80 -11.87
C ASP A 185 -5.88 14.63 -12.50
N GLU A 186 -4.64 14.49 -11.99
CA GLU A 186 -3.44 15.10 -12.60
C GLU A 186 -3.22 14.60 -14.04
N PHE A 187 -3.31 13.29 -14.26
CA PHE A 187 -3.17 12.72 -15.61
C PHE A 187 -4.25 13.20 -16.57
N ARG A 188 -5.51 13.29 -16.12
CA ARG A 188 -6.63 13.80 -16.92
C ARG A 188 -6.42 15.26 -17.29
N ALA A 189 -5.93 16.07 -16.36
CA ALA A 189 -5.60 17.48 -16.61
C ALA A 189 -4.48 17.59 -17.65
N PHE A 190 -3.38 16.84 -17.49
CA PHE A 190 -2.28 16.77 -18.48
C PHE A 190 -2.79 16.39 -19.87
N ARG A 191 -3.59 15.33 -19.97
CA ARG A 191 -4.13 14.86 -21.24
C ARG A 191 -5.01 15.92 -21.90
N THR A 192 -5.86 16.60 -21.13
CA THR A 192 -6.74 17.65 -21.64
C THR A 192 -5.94 18.81 -22.21
N LEU A 193 -4.94 19.30 -21.47
CA LEU A 193 -4.07 20.38 -21.92
C LEU A 193 -3.31 20.03 -23.21
N ASN A 194 -2.77 18.82 -23.30
CA ASN A 194 -2.02 18.39 -24.49
C ASN A 194 -2.90 18.07 -25.69
N TYR A 195 -4.12 17.60 -25.46
CA TYR A 195 -5.09 17.42 -26.54
C TYR A 195 -5.53 18.78 -27.10
N SER A 196 -5.81 19.76 -26.23
CA SER A 196 -6.15 21.12 -26.62
C SER A 196 -5.02 21.81 -27.39
N SER A 197 -3.76 21.68 -26.96
CA SER A 197 -2.62 22.27 -27.67
C SER A 197 -2.35 21.62 -29.04
N ALA A 198 -2.51 20.30 -29.15
CA ALA A 198 -2.42 19.59 -30.44
C ALA A 198 -3.52 20.05 -31.41
N SER A 199 -4.74 20.27 -30.93
CA SER A 199 -5.85 20.78 -31.77
C SER A 199 -5.66 22.22 -32.24
N SER A 200 -4.99 23.08 -31.46
CA SER A 200 -4.69 24.47 -31.85
C SER A 200 -3.52 24.63 -32.82
N HIS A 201 -2.70 23.60 -33.01
CA HIS A 201 -1.60 23.59 -33.99
C HIS A 201 -1.97 22.89 -35.30
N ALA A 202 -3.15 22.29 -35.38
CA ALA A 202 -3.68 21.64 -36.58
C ALA A 202 -4.63 22.54 -37.39
N SER A 203 -4.79 23.81 -37.00
CA SER A 203 -5.57 24.87 -37.65
C SER A 203 -4.66 26.00 -38.12
#